data_AF-A0AAT9WCQ8-F1
#
_entry.id   AF-A0AAT9WCQ8-F1
#
_cell.length_a   1.000
_cell.length_b   1.000
_cell.length_c   1.000
_cell.angle_alpha   90.00
_cell.angle_beta   90.00
_cell.angle_gamma   90.00
#
_symmetry.space_group_name_H-M   'P 1'
#
loop_
_entity.id
_entity.type
_entity.pdbx_description
1 polymer ?
#
loop_
_entity_poly.entity_id
_entity_poly.type
_entity_poly.pdbx_seq_one_letter_code
_entity_poly.pdbx_strand_id
1 'polypeptide(L)'
;MDQQKLRALVFEKTGVKIDVDDPVFALVALNEAVLAEAVERHVALLDEATRELAAQLNEGGLAPRQTAALLRPAGAAASAPGPNYAEKRIIAIAAGAALLGALLVLFGQALFLKPAPPPAPIIQARELTEEQASAIRNGEKLERIVQKLDPKTRNAIRAEMQKP
;
A
#
# COMPACT_ATOMS: atom_id res chain seq x y z
N MET A 1 10.12 -0.34 -19.14
CA MET A 1 8.90 -1.19 -19.17
C MET A 1 8.26 -1.08 -20.55
N ASP A 2 7.64 -2.14 -21.08
CA ASP A 2 6.97 -2.15 -22.39
C ASP A 2 5.61 -1.40 -22.33
N GLN A 3 5.30 -0.56 -23.32
CA GLN A 3 4.07 0.24 -23.38
C GLN A 3 2.81 -0.63 -23.45
N GLN A 4 2.86 -1.79 -24.12
CA GLN A 4 1.72 -2.71 -24.17
C GLN A 4 1.41 -3.29 -22.79
N LYS A 5 2.45 -3.55 -22.00
CA LYS A 5 2.34 -4.05 -20.63
C LYS A 5 1.75 -2.99 -19.70
N LEU A 6 2.13 -1.72 -19.87
CA LEU A 6 1.55 -0.59 -19.15
C LEU A 6 0.06 -0.40 -19.47
N ARG A 7 -0.35 -0.51 -20.75
CA ARG A 7 -1.77 -0.43 -21.13
C ARG A 7 -2.61 -1.50 -20.43
N ALA A 8 -2.13 -2.74 -20.43
CA ALA A 8 -2.80 -3.84 -19.76
C ALA A 8 -2.93 -3.59 -18.25
N LEU A 9 -1.86 -3.10 -17.62
CA LEU A 9 -1.83 -2.80 -16.18
C LEU A 9 -2.76 -1.65 -15.78
N VAL A 10 -2.83 -0.61 -16.60
CA VAL A 10 -3.76 0.51 -16.40
C VAL A 10 -5.20 0.04 -16.59
N PHE A 11 -5.47 -0.78 -17.61
CA PHE A 11 -6.79 -1.36 -17.83
C PHE A 11 -7.22 -2.29 -16.68
N GLU A 12 -6.35 -3.18 -16.20
CA GLU A 12 -6.66 -4.05 -15.06
C GLU A 12 -6.93 -3.27 -13.76
N LYS A 13 -6.18 -2.20 -13.51
CA LYS A 13 -6.31 -1.43 -12.26
C LYS A 13 -7.44 -0.41 -12.29
N THR A 14 -7.78 0.14 -13.45
CA THR A 14 -8.76 1.23 -13.57
C THR A 14 -10.04 0.81 -14.29
N GLY A 15 -10.03 -0.30 -15.02
CA GLY A 15 -11.11 -0.72 -15.91
C GLY A 15 -11.24 0.12 -17.18
N VAL A 16 -10.39 1.14 -17.36
CA VAL A 16 -10.48 2.08 -18.48
C VAL A 16 -9.53 1.67 -19.59
N LYS A 17 -10.06 1.51 -20.81
CA LYS A 17 -9.23 1.33 -22.01
C LYS A 17 -8.67 2.69 -22.41
N ILE A 18 -7.37 2.86 -22.17
CA ILE A 18 -6.65 4.08 -22.52
C ILE A 18 -5.83 3.81 -23.78
N ASP A 19 -5.89 4.72 -24.74
CA ASP A 19 -5.08 4.69 -25.97
C ASP A 19 -3.70 5.31 -25.76
N VAL A 20 -2.77 5.02 -26.67
CA VAL A 20 -1.36 5.47 -26.54
C VAL A 20 -1.26 6.99 -26.67
N ASP A 21 -2.15 7.60 -27.45
CA ASP A 21 -2.20 9.05 -27.65
C ASP A 21 -2.97 9.78 -26.54
N ASP A 22 -3.49 9.04 -25.55
CA ASP A 22 -4.23 9.64 -24.43
C ASP A 22 -3.24 10.34 -23.47
N PRO A 23 -3.50 11.61 -23.10
CA PRO A 23 -2.66 12.33 -22.14
C PRO A 23 -2.52 11.62 -20.78
N VAL A 24 -3.52 10.83 -20.36
CA VAL A 24 -3.45 10.03 -19.13
C VAL A 24 -2.42 8.91 -19.28
N PHE A 25 -2.34 8.26 -20.44
CA PHE A 25 -1.35 7.22 -20.70
C PHE A 25 0.07 7.80 -20.72
N ALA A 26 0.25 8.97 -21.33
CA ALA A 26 1.53 9.67 -21.36
C ALA A 26 2.02 10.01 -19.94
N LEU A 27 1.14 10.48 -19.05
CA LEU A 27 1.50 10.77 -17.65
C LEU A 27 1.88 9.52 -16.86
N VAL A 28 1.13 8.43 -17.05
CA VAL A 28 1.46 7.15 -16.40
C VAL A 28 2.80 6.61 -16.90
N ALA A 29 3.03 6.65 -18.21
CA ALA A 29 4.29 6.21 -18.80
C ALA A 29 5.48 7.08 -18.33
N LEU A 30 5.29 8.39 -18.21
CA LEU A 30 6.31 9.30 -17.70
C LEU A 30 6.62 9.03 -16.23
N ASN A 31 5.60 8.87 -15.39
CA ASN A 31 5.79 8.56 -13.97
C ASN A 31 6.54 7.23 -13.80
N GLU A 32 6.20 6.21 -14.59
CA GLU A 32 6.86 4.90 -14.54
C GLU A 32 8.32 4.97 -15.00
N ALA A 33 8.62 5.77 -16.04
CA ALA A 33 10.00 5.98 -16.48
C ALA A 33 10.84 6.70 -15.40
N VAL A 34 10.29 7.77 -14.81
CA VAL A 34 10.97 8.53 -13.75
C VAL A 34 11.15 7.70 -12.49
N LEU A 35 10.15 6.90 -12.10
CA LEU A 35 10.25 5.99 -10.96
C LEU A 35 11.30 4.91 -11.19
N ALA A 36 11.35 4.32 -12.38
CA ALA A 36 12.36 3.32 -12.72
C ALA A 36 13.78 3.90 -12.60
N GLU A 37 14.01 5.11 -13.13
CA GLU A 37 15.30 5.78 -13.06
C GLU A 37 15.68 6.15 -11.61
N ALA A 38 14.71 6.64 -10.82
CA ALA A 38 14.94 6.96 -9.41
C ALA A 38 15.30 5.74 -8.57
N VAL A 39 14.62 4.61 -8.81
CA VAL A 39 14.91 3.32 -8.16
C VAL A 39 16.28 2.81 -8.57
N GLU A 40 16.64 2.87 -9.85
CA GLU A 40 17.96 2.44 -10.34
C GLU A 40 19.09 3.24 -9.67
N ARG A 41 18.94 4.57 -9.58
CA ARG A 41 19.90 5.43 -8.85
C ARG A 41 20.00 5.05 -7.37
N HIS A 42 18.89 4.73 -6.71
CA HIS A 42 18.91 4.34 -5.30
C HIS A 42 19.56 2.97 -5.08
N VAL A 43 19.30 2.00 -5.95
CA VAL A 43 19.94 0.68 -5.88
C VAL A 43 21.45 0.83 -6.05
N ALA A 44 21.90 1.63 -7.02
CA ALA A 44 23.32 1.90 -7.21
C ALA A 44 23.98 2.53 -5.96
N LEU A 45 23.30 3.46 -5.30
CA LEU A 45 23.79 4.07 -4.05
C LEU A 45 23.85 3.05 -2.90
N LEU A 46 22.84 2.18 -2.78
CA LEU A 46 22.82 1.13 -1.76
C LEU A 46 23.91 0.09 -1.99
N ASP A 47 24.17 -0.30 -3.24
CA ASP A 47 25.22 -1.24 -3.60
C ASP A 47 26.61 -0.67 -3.28
N GLU A 48 26.81 0.63 -3.50
CA GLU A 48 28.06 1.32 -3.12
C GLU A 48 28.22 1.35 -1.60
N ALA A 49 27.19 1.78 -0.86
CA ALA A 49 27.23 1.79 0.60
C ALA A 49 27.43 0.37 1.19
N THR A 50 26.84 -0.64 0.57
CA THR A 50 27.01 -2.05 0.98
C THR A 50 28.43 -2.54 0.72
N ARG A 51 29.03 -2.16 -0.43
CA ARG A 51 30.43 -2.48 -0.72
C ARG A 51 31.37 -1.79 0.26
N GLU A 52 31.12 -0.54 0.62
CA GLU A 52 31.90 0.20 1.61
C GLU A 52 31.78 -0.44 3.00
N LEU A 53 30.57 -0.82 3.43
CA LEU A 53 30.35 -1.53 4.69
C LEU A 53 31.05 -2.91 4.70
N ALA A 54 31.00 -3.66 3.59
CA ALA A 54 31.69 -4.94 3.47
C ALA A 54 33.21 -4.79 3.53
N ALA A 55 33.77 -3.73 2.93
CA ALA A 55 35.19 -3.40 3.04
C ALA A 55 35.56 -3.07 4.49
N GLN A 56 34.77 -2.26 5.19
CA GLN A 56 34.97 -1.94 6.60
C GLN A 56 34.91 -3.18 7.52
N LEU A 57 34.03 -4.15 7.23
CA LEU A 57 33.95 -5.40 7.99
C LEU A 57 35.17 -6.31 7.75
N ASN A 58 35.70 -6.32 6.52
CA ASN A 58 36.90 -7.09 6.19
C ASN A 58 38.18 -6.46 6.77
N GLU A 59 38.29 -5.13 6.77
CA GLU A 59 39.40 -4.42 7.41
C GLU A 59 39.29 -4.42 8.96
N GLY A 60 38.08 -4.45 9.49
CA GLY A 60 37.78 -4.48 10.93
C GLY A 60 37.97 -5.83 11.61
N GLY A 61 38.28 -6.90 10.87
CA GLY A 61 38.76 -8.17 11.42
C GLY A 61 37.92 -8.77 12.55
N LEU A 62 36.66 -9.14 12.28
CA LEU A 62 35.99 -10.13 13.14
C LEU A 62 36.62 -11.51 12.89
N ALA A 63 37.66 -11.82 13.64
CA ALA A 63 38.36 -13.09 13.60
C ALA A 63 37.40 -14.30 13.64
N PRO A 64 37.71 -15.41 12.95
CA PRO A 64 36.92 -16.64 12.98
C PRO A 64 37.16 -17.37 14.30
N ARG A 65 36.72 -16.78 15.42
CA ARG A 65 36.76 -17.40 16.75
C ARG A 65 35.44 -18.10 17.10
N GLN A 66 34.39 -17.88 16.31
CA GLN A 66 33.06 -18.47 16.56
C GLN A 66 32.91 -19.90 16.01
N THR A 67 33.68 -20.28 14.99
CA THR A 67 33.62 -21.66 14.43
C THR A 67 34.41 -22.67 15.25
N ALA A 68 35.47 -22.26 15.95
CA ALA A 68 36.24 -23.16 16.82
C ALA A 68 35.51 -23.54 18.14
N ALA A 69 34.49 -22.77 18.53
CA ALA A 69 33.74 -23.01 19.76
C ALA A 69 32.73 -24.17 19.64
N LEU A 70 32.33 -24.54 18.42
CA LEU A 70 31.34 -25.60 18.17
C LEU A 70 31.92 -27.03 18.22
N LEU A 71 33.24 -27.19 18.35
CA LEU A 71 33.92 -28.49 18.31
C LEU A 71 34.52 -28.93 19.66
N ARG A 72 34.27 -28.19 20.76
CA ARG A 72 34.86 -28.53 22.07
C ARG A 72 33.89 -29.43 22.88
N PRO A 73 34.27 -30.68 23.21
CA PRO A 73 33.41 -31.58 23.97
C PRO A 73 33.13 -31.02 25.38
N ALA A 74 31.87 -31.13 25.79
CA ALA A 74 31.33 -30.68 27.06
C ALA A 74 31.98 -31.42 28.22
N GLY A 75 32.98 -30.81 28.85
CA GLY A 75 33.70 -31.46 29.94
C GLY A 75 34.82 -30.62 30.52
N ALA A 76 34.55 -29.34 30.81
CA ALA A 76 35.38 -28.58 31.75
C ALA A 76 34.54 -27.42 32.29
N ALA A 77 33.89 -27.65 33.43
CA ALA A 77 33.34 -26.59 34.25
C ALA A 77 34.50 -25.79 34.85
N ALA A 78 34.91 -24.73 34.14
CA ALA A 78 35.78 -23.70 34.70
C ALA A 78 34.89 -22.59 35.26
N SER A 79 35.08 -22.30 36.54
CA SER A 79 34.42 -21.25 37.30
C SER A 79 34.34 -19.95 36.49
N ALA A 80 33.12 -19.50 36.19
CA ALA A 80 32.90 -18.27 35.44
C ALA A 80 33.45 -17.06 36.25
N PRO A 81 34.37 -16.25 35.70
CA PRO A 81 34.63 -14.94 36.27
C PRO A 81 33.35 -14.10 36.11
N GLY A 82 33.05 -13.25 37.09
CA GLY A 82 31.89 -12.35 37.03
C GLY A 82 31.85 -11.54 35.72
N PRO A 83 30.66 -11.04 35.32
CA PRO A 83 30.41 -10.55 33.96
C PRO A 83 31.46 -9.52 33.56
N ASN A 84 32.28 -9.91 32.58
CA ASN A 84 33.44 -9.15 32.15
C ASN A 84 32.96 -7.86 31.46
N TYR A 85 33.70 -6.76 31.59
CA TYR A 85 33.30 -5.48 30.99
C TYR A 85 33.10 -5.57 29.48
N ALA A 86 33.85 -6.45 28.81
CA ALA A 86 33.68 -6.75 27.39
C ALA A 86 32.31 -7.37 27.07
N GLU A 87 31.82 -8.27 27.93
CA GLU A 87 30.54 -8.95 27.77
C GLU A 87 29.36 -7.98 27.95
N LYS A 88 29.47 -7.07 28.94
CA LYS A 88 28.51 -5.98 29.13
C LYS A 88 28.46 -5.03 27.93
N ARG A 89 29.63 -4.71 27.33
CA ARG A 89 29.69 -3.89 26.11
C ARG A 89 29.05 -4.59 24.92
N ILE A 90 29.30 -5.89 24.75
CA ILE A 90 28.68 -6.68 23.67
C ILE A 90 27.16 -6.73 23.83
N ILE A 91 26.67 -6.95 25.04
CA ILE A 91 25.22 -6.94 25.33
C ILE A 91 24.63 -5.55 25.06
N ALA A 92 25.30 -4.48 25.46
CA ALA A 92 24.84 -3.11 25.20
C ALA A 92 24.80 -2.78 23.70
N ILE A 93 25.82 -3.20 22.94
CA ILE A 93 25.88 -3.01 21.48
C ILE A 93 24.77 -3.82 20.80
N ALA A 94 24.59 -5.09 21.17
CA ALA A 94 23.55 -5.95 20.61
C ALA A 94 22.14 -5.43 20.92
N ALA A 95 21.91 -4.98 22.15
CA ALA A 95 20.64 -4.37 22.54
C ALA A 95 20.38 -3.06 21.78
N GLY A 96 21.41 -2.21 21.63
CA GLY A 96 21.33 -1.00 20.84
C GLY A 96 21.02 -1.26 19.36
N ALA A 97 21.73 -2.22 18.75
CA ALA A 97 21.50 -2.60 17.36
C ALA A 97 20.10 -3.20 17.15
N ALA A 98 19.62 -4.02 18.08
CA ALA A 98 18.27 -4.59 18.03
C ALA A 98 17.18 -3.52 18.15
N LEU A 99 17.34 -2.56 19.07
CA LEU A 99 16.40 -1.44 19.22
C LEU A 99 16.41 -0.52 17.99
N LEU A 100 17.59 -0.20 17.46
CA LEU A 100 17.72 0.65 16.28
C LEU A 100 17.15 -0.04 15.04
N GLY A 101 17.39 -1.34 14.86
CA GLY A 101 16.76 -2.15 13.82
C GLY A 101 15.24 -2.21 13.95
N ALA A 102 14.71 -2.41 15.16
CA ALA A 102 13.28 -2.40 15.40
C ALA A 102 12.65 -1.03 15.08
N LEU A 103 13.29 0.06 15.49
CA LEU A 103 12.85 1.42 15.17
C LEU A 103 12.86 1.67 13.66
N LEU A 104 13.91 1.24 12.96
CA LEU A 104 14.04 1.44 11.52
C LEU A 104 13.01 0.63 10.74
N VAL A 105 12.69 -0.60 11.19
CA VAL A 105 11.58 -1.40 10.65
C VAL A 105 10.23 -0.73 10.92
N LEU A 106 9.98 -0.23 12.13
CA LEU A 106 8.73 0.49 12.45
C LEU A 106 8.60 1.78 11.64
N PHE A 107 9.70 2.50 11.43
CA PHE A 107 9.71 3.72 10.61
C PHE A 107 9.52 3.40 9.13
N GLY A 108 10.17 2.34 8.63
CA GLY A 108 9.94 1.83 7.27
C GLY A 108 8.48 1.40 7.10
N GLN A 109 7.90 0.71 8.07
CA GLN A 109 6.48 0.38 8.06
C GLN A 109 5.62 1.65 8.06
N ALA A 110 5.93 2.66 8.85
CA ALA A 110 5.16 3.92 8.86
C ALA A 110 5.27 4.72 7.55
N LEU A 111 6.41 4.64 6.85
CA LEU A 111 6.62 5.33 5.57
C LEU A 111 6.02 4.58 4.38
N PHE A 112 6.04 3.24 4.39
CA PHE A 112 5.61 2.41 3.26
C PHE A 112 4.21 1.80 3.43
N LEU A 113 3.77 1.49 4.66
CA LEU A 113 2.37 1.21 4.91
C LEU A 113 1.67 2.56 5.06
N LYS A 114 1.08 3.04 3.96
CA LYS A 114 -0.07 3.93 4.06
C LYS A 114 -1.00 3.33 5.12
N PRO A 115 -1.45 4.09 6.14
CA PRO A 115 -2.50 3.61 7.02
C PRO A 115 -3.60 3.05 6.12
N ALA A 116 -4.02 1.81 6.39
CA ALA A 116 -5.09 1.18 5.64
C ALA A 116 -6.18 2.26 5.48
N PRO A 117 -6.60 2.58 4.23
CA PRO A 117 -7.60 3.61 4.04
C PRO A 117 -8.72 3.29 5.04
N PRO A 118 -9.16 4.28 5.85
CA PRO A 118 -10.30 4.05 6.74
C PRO A 118 -11.33 3.32 5.89
N PRO A 119 -11.89 2.19 6.39
CA PRO A 119 -12.74 1.32 5.58
C PRO A 119 -13.64 2.26 4.81
N ALA A 120 -13.47 2.28 3.48
CA ALA A 120 -14.06 3.31 2.63
C ALA A 120 -15.47 3.50 3.16
N PRO A 121 -15.86 4.73 3.59
CA PRO A 121 -17.12 4.93 4.27
C PRO A 121 -18.08 4.11 3.47
N ILE A 122 -18.61 3.04 4.10
CA ILE A 122 -19.54 2.16 3.43
C ILE A 122 -20.46 3.18 2.81
N ILE A 123 -20.47 3.24 1.48
CA ILE A 123 -21.49 4.00 0.79
C ILE A 123 -22.68 3.11 1.10
N GLN A 124 -23.20 3.24 2.33
CA GLN A 124 -24.55 2.94 2.71
C GLN A 124 -25.26 3.66 1.61
N ALA A 125 -25.67 2.90 0.60
CA ALA A 125 -26.26 3.41 -0.62
C ALA A 125 -27.24 4.44 -0.14
N ARG A 126 -26.87 5.74 -0.30
CA ARG A 126 -27.37 6.87 0.48
C ARG A 126 -28.79 6.55 0.85
N GLU A 127 -29.02 6.09 2.08
CA GLU A 127 -30.33 5.54 2.43
C GLU A 127 -31.31 6.61 2.00
N LEU A 128 -32.23 6.24 1.09
CA LEU A 128 -33.20 7.18 0.53
C LEU A 128 -33.71 7.97 1.72
N THR A 129 -33.48 9.28 1.74
CA THR A 129 -33.95 10.09 2.87
C THR A 129 -35.43 9.77 3.06
N GLU A 130 -35.94 9.79 4.29
CA GLU A 130 -37.33 9.38 4.52
C GLU A 130 -38.31 10.12 3.58
N GLU A 131 -37.99 11.36 3.24
CA GLU A 131 -38.62 12.16 2.20
C GLU A 131 -38.54 11.53 0.80
N GLN A 132 -37.35 11.13 0.33
CA GLN A 132 -37.19 10.45 -0.97
C GLN A 132 -37.90 9.09 -1.02
N ALA A 133 -37.83 8.31 0.07
CA ALA A 133 -38.55 7.04 0.17
C ALA A 133 -40.08 7.26 0.15
N SER A 134 -40.56 8.33 0.77
CA SER A 134 -41.97 8.73 0.73
C SER A 134 -42.40 9.21 -0.67
N ALA A 135 -41.53 9.95 -1.36
CA ALA A 135 -41.79 10.46 -2.71
C ALA A 135 -41.94 9.32 -3.73
N ILE A 136 -41.10 8.29 -3.63
CA ILE A 136 -41.20 7.09 -4.49
C ILE A 136 -42.53 6.36 -4.24
N ARG A 137 -42.91 6.12 -2.97
CA ARG A 137 -44.19 5.48 -2.63
C ARG A 137 -45.40 6.29 -3.11
N ASN A 138 -45.32 7.61 -3.05
CA ASN A 138 -46.38 8.50 -3.53
C ASN A 138 -46.44 8.48 -5.07
N GLY A 139 -45.29 8.45 -5.74
CA GLY A 139 -45.18 8.29 -7.20
C GLY A 139 -45.87 7.01 -7.70
N GLU A 140 -45.61 5.86 -7.07
CA GLU A 140 -46.25 4.59 -7.42
C GLU A 140 -47.78 4.61 -7.23
N LYS A 141 -48.27 5.26 -6.17
CA LYS A 141 -49.71 5.42 -5.93
C LYS A 141 -50.36 6.30 -7.01
N LEU A 142 -49.71 7.41 -7.35
CA LEU A 142 -50.17 8.31 -8.40
C LEU A 142 -50.20 7.60 -9.76
N GLU A 143 -49.18 6.79 -10.07
CA GLU A 143 -49.16 6.01 -11.30
C GLU A 143 -50.33 5.03 -11.38
N ARG A 144 -50.63 4.29 -10.29
CA ARG A 144 -51.78 3.38 -10.23
C ARG A 144 -53.12 4.12 -10.38
N ILE A 145 -53.22 5.35 -9.87
CA ILE A 145 -54.42 6.19 -10.04
C ILE A 145 -54.53 6.60 -11.51
N VAL A 146 -53.46 7.11 -12.12
CA VAL A 146 -53.42 7.51 -13.54
C VAL A 146 -53.76 6.35 -14.48
N GLN A 147 -53.39 5.12 -14.15
CA GLN A 147 -53.77 3.91 -14.91
C GLN A 147 -55.27 3.58 -14.80
N LYS A 148 -55.96 4.02 -13.73
CA LYS A 148 -57.41 3.85 -13.55
C LYS A 148 -58.23 5.01 -14.11
N LEU A 149 -57.61 6.15 -14.41
CA LEU A 149 -58.29 7.26 -15.09
C LEU A 149 -58.64 6.92 -16.54
N ASP A 150 -59.63 7.64 -17.08
CA ASP A 150 -60.06 7.51 -18.47
C ASP A 150 -58.92 7.86 -19.46
N PRO A 151 -58.99 7.34 -20.70
CA PRO A 151 -57.92 7.52 -21.69
C PRO A 151 -57.66 8.98 -22.06
N LYS A 152 -58.70 9.83 -22.03
CA LYS A 152 -58.61 11.23 -22.42
C LYS A 152 -57.83 12.02 -21.37
N THR A 153 -58.14 11.82 -20.09
CA THR A 153 -57.44 12.47 -18.99
C THR A 153 -56.00 11.98 -18.86
N ARG A 154 -55.73 10.68 -19.09
CA ARG A 154 -54.37 10.14 -19.11
C ARG A 154 -53.48 10.79 -20.19
N ASN A 155 -54.03 11.01 -21.38
CA ASN A 155 -53.31 11.65 -22.47
C ASN A 155 -53.03 13.13 -22.18
N ALA A 156 -53.97 13.83 -21.53
CA ALA A 156 -53.76 15.21 -21.09
C ALA A 156 -52.63 15.32 -20.04
N ILE A 157 -52.60 14.42 -19.05
CA ILE A 157 -51.54 14.38 -18.04
C ILE A 157 -50.17 14.12 -18.67
N ARG A 158 -50.07 13.17 -19.63
CA ARG A 158 -48.82 12.91 -20.35
C ARG A 158 -48.35 14.10 -21.17
N ALA A 159 -49.28 14.80 -21.82
CA ALA A 159 -48.97 16.00 -22.59
C ALA A 159 -48.43 17.12 -21.68
N GLU A 160 -48.96 17.25 -20.47
CA GLU A 160 -48.47 18.24 -19.50
C GLU A 160 -47.10 17.88 -18.93
N MET A 161 -46.81 16.60 -18.66
CA MET A 161 -45.49 16.15 -18.21
C MET A 161 -44.39 16.23 -19.28
N GLN A 162 -44.75 16.38 -20.55
CA GLN A 162 -43.80 16.53 -21.67
C GLN A 162 -43.47 18.00 -21.98
N LYS A 163 -44.08 18.95 -21.28
CA LYS A 163 -43.71 20.37 -21.41
C LYS A 163 -42.35 20.59 -20.71
N PRO A 164 -41.39 21.25 -21.37
CA PRO A 164 -40.09 21.57 -20.79
C PRO A 164 -40.18 22.59 -19.65
#